data_AF-A0A6J7K537-F1
#
_entry.id   AF-A0A6J7K537-F1
#
_cell.length_a   1.000
_cell.length_b   1.000
_cell.length_c   1.000
_cell.angle_alpha   90.00
_cell.angle_beta   90.00
_cell.angle_gamma   90.00
#
_symmetry.space_group_name_H-M   'P 1'
#
loop_
_entity.id
_entity.type
_entity.pdbx_description
1 polymer ?
#
loop_
_entity_poly.entity_id
_entity_poly.type
_entity_poly.pdbx_seq_one_letter_code
_entity_poly.pdbx_strand_id
1 'polypeptide(L)'
;MSVSIRFAGAAAAGVVALGGGLSVSAASADDTSTTPCAQQQAKVEKAEAALVRVTAVFERQQARVAKAKKVVAAAEAGREKAEARRLLADAKQDRKETKVTKRAQQQRLAKAQERLTECETAPEPTETATPA
;
A
#
# COMPACT_ATOMS: atom_id res chain seq x y z
N MET A 1 30.72 13.65 -1.66
CA MET A 1 31.09 12.25 -1.38
C MET A 1 30.19 11.37 -2.23
N SER A 2 30.71 10.92 -3.38
CA SER A 2 29.99 10.10 -4.35
C SER A 2 30.45 8.66 -4.16
N VAL A 3 29.55 7.77 -3.74
CA VAL A 3 29.85 6.34 -3.61
C VAL A 3 29.27 5.61 -4.81
N SER A 4 30.15 5.34 -5.76
CA SER A 4 29.92 4.47 -6.90
C SER A 4 29.86 3.02 -6.43
N ILE A 5 28.68 2.39 -6.51
CA ILE A 5 28.54 0.95 -6.26
C ILE A 5 28.73 0.22 -7.59
N ARG A 6 29.79 -0.58 -7.66
CA ARG A 6 30.10 -1.46 -8.78
C ARG A 6 29.11 -2.62 -8.80
N PHE A 7 28.39 -2.77 -9.92
CA PHE A 7 27.64 -3.98 -10.24
C PHE A 7 28.65 -5.10 -10.55
N ALA A 8 28.79 -6.06 -9.64
CA ALA A 8 29.44 -7.33 -9.92
C ALA A 8 28.39 -8.29 -10.49
N GLY A 9 28.59 -8.70 -11.74
CA GLY A 9 27.69 -9.60 -12.46
C GLY A 9 27.61 -10.97 -11.81
N ALA A 10 26.37 -11.47 -11.64
CA ALA A 10 26.12 -12.86 -11.31
C ALA A 10 26.19 -13.67 -12.62
N ALA A 11 27.29 -14.38 -12.80
CA ALA A 11 27.44 -15.37 -13.87
C ALA A 11 26.58 -16.59 -13.55
N ALA A 12 25.68 -16.93 -14.49
CA ALA A 12 24.99 -18.20 -14.51
C ALA A 12 26.00 -19.32 -14.83
N ALA A 13 26.14 -20.29 -13.92
CA ALA A 13 26.80 -21.56 -14.19
C ALA A 13 25.89 -22.67 -13.67
N GLY A 14 25.14 -23.29 -14.58
CA GLY A 14 24.43 -24.53 -14.33
C GLY A 14 25.43 -25.67 -14.23
N VAL A 15 25.36 -26.42 -13.13
CA VAL A 15 25.99 -27.73 -12.99
C VAL A 15 24.92 -28.69 -12.52
N VAL A 16 24.43 -29.51 -13.45
CA VAL A 16 23.62 -30.69 -13.18
C VAL A 16 24.57 -31.77 -12.70
N ALA A 17 24.51 -32.10 -11.41
CA ALA A 17 25.18 -33.27 -10.84
C ALA A 17 24.10 -34.25 -10.36
N LEU A 18 23.93 -35.33 -11.13
CA LEU A 18 23.25 -36.54 -10.68
C LEU A 18 24.07 -37.18 -9.55
N GLY A 19 23.42 -37.50 -8.43
CA GLY A 19 23.96 -38.48 -7.48
C GLY A 19 23.72 -38.14 -6.02
N GLY A 20 22.75 -38.84 -5.42
CA GLY A 20 22.86 -39.29 -4.04
C GLY A 20 22.52 -38.29 -2.94
N GLY A 21 21.28 -38.39 -2.46
CA GLY A 21 20.94 -38.26 -1.04
C GLY A 21 21.18 -36.90 -0.41
N LEU A 22 20.16 -36.05 -0.40
CA LEU A 22 19.89 -35.10 0.69
C LEU A 22 18.42 -34.70 0.58
N SER A 23 17.60 -35.31 1.43
CA SER A 23 16.23 -34.90 1.72
C SER A 23 16.25 -33.49 2.31
N VAL A 24 16.31 -32.47 1.45
CA VAL A 24 15.99 -31.10 1.86
C VAL A 24 14.48 -30.97 1.79
N SER A 25 13.84 -31.36 2.90
CA SER A 25 12.52 -30.87 3.27
C SER A 25 12.58 -29.35 3.36
N ALA A 26 12.30 -28.66 2.25
CA ALA A 26 12.12 -27.22 2.25
C ALA A 26 10.62 -26.92 2.25
N ALA A 27 10.21 -26.23 3.31
CA ALA A 27 8.90 -25.69 3.60
C ALA A 27 7.87 -26.72 4.08
N SER A 28 7.85 -26.91 5.40
CA SER A 28 6.63 -27.21 6.14
C SER A 28 5.49 -26.36 5.57
N ALA A 29 4.54 -27.03 4.93
CA ALA A 29 3.19 -26.52 4.81
C ALA A 29 2.67 -26.38 6.25
N ASP A 30 2.86 -25.20 6.84
CA ASP A 30 2.13 -24.82 8.04
C ASP A 30 0.65 -24.84 7.66
N ASP A 31 -0.01 -25.86 8.19
CA ASP A 31 -1.43 -26.14 8.20
C ASP A 31 -2.19 -24.92 8.72
N THR A 32 -2.48 -23.98 7.83
CA THR A 32 -3.50 -22.95 8.05
C THR A 32 -4.43 -23.00 6.85
N SER A 33 -5.26 -24.04 6.82
CA SER A 33 -6.43 -24.20 5.95
C SER A 33 -7.52 -23.15 6.26
N THR A 34 -7.14 -21.91 6.50
CA THR A 34 -8.02 -20.76 6.32
C THR A 34 -8.09 -20.55 4.82
N THR A 35 -9.19 -20.97 4.19
CA THR A 35 -9.51 -20.78 2.76
C THR A 35 -8.78 -19.56 2.19
N PRO A 36 -7.88 -19.71 1.21
CA PRO A 36 -6.91 -18.68 0.82
C PRO A 36 -7.56 -17.32 0.48
N CYS A 37 -8.84 -17.33 0.09
CA CYS A 37 -9.60 -16.14 -0.26
C CYS A 37 -10.19 -15.39 0.95
N ALA A 38 -10.43 -16.05 2.09
CA ALA A 38 -10.90 -15.41 3.32
C ALA A 38 -9.88 -14.39 3.86
N GLN A 39 -8.58 -14.68 3.73
CA GLN A 39 -7.54 -13.72 4.09
C GLN A 39 -7.49 -12.51 3.14
N GLN A 40 -7.82 -12.68 1.86
CA GLN A 40 -7.87 -11.57 0.90
C GLN A 40 -9.11 -10.71 1.14
N GLN A 41 -10.24 -11.32 1.47
CA GLN A 41 -11.46 -10.63 1.87
C GLN A 41 -11.21 -9.71 3.08
N ALA A 42 -10.55 -10.23 4.12
CA ALA A 42 -10.17 -9.42 5.29
C ALA A 42 -9.24 -8.24 4.94
N LYS A 43 -8.38 -8.39 3.91
CA LYS A 43 -7.51 -7.30 3.42
C LYS A 43 -8.31 -6.23 2.67
N VAL A 44 -9.32 -6.61 1.89
CA VAL A 44 -10.24 -5.68 1.22
C VAL A 44 -10.99 -4.86 2.26
N GLU A 45 -11.61 -5.51 3.25
CA GLU A 45 -12.32 -4.84 4.35
C GLU A 45 -11.43 -3.86 5.12
N LYS A 46 -10.20 -4.28 5.43
CA LYS A 46 -9.21 -3.40 6.08
C LYS A 46 -8.85 -2.19 5.22
N ALA A 47 -8.70 -2.38 3.90
CA ALA A 47 -8.40 -1.31 2.96
C ALA A 47 -9.57 -0.32 2.82
N GLU A 48 -10.80 -0.83 2.78
CA GLU A 48 -12.03 -0.02 2.79
C GLU A 48 -12.15 0.82 4.06
N ALA A 49 -12.00 0.21 5.23
CA ALA A 49 -12.02 0.93 6.49
C ALA A 49 -10.93 2.02 6.56
N ALA A 50 -9.75 1.74 6.01
CA ALA A 50 -8.69 2.74 5.93
C ALA A 50 -9.00 3.86 4.92
N LEU A 51 -9.68 3.55 3.80
CA LEU A 51 -10.13 4.55 2.83
C LEU A 51 -11.18 5.50 3.41
N VAL A 52 -12.08 4.99 4.25
CA VAL A 52 -13.05 5.80 5.00
C VAL A 52 -12.31 6.77 5.92
N ARG A 53 -11.35 6.27 6.73
CA ARG A 53 -10.58 7.12 7.65
C ARG A 53 -9.83 8.24 6.93
N VAL A 54 -9.09 7.93 5.86
CA VAL A 54 -8.33 8.96 5.12
C VAL A 54 -9.25 9.93 4.39
N THR A 55 -10.44 9.50 3.97
CA THR A 55 -11.45 10.40 3.40
C THR A 55 -11.96 11.40 4.43
N ALA A 56 -12.28 10.94 5.65
CA ALA A 56 -12.66 11.84 6.74
C ALA A 56 -11.54 12.83 7.10
N VAL A 57 -10.28 12.40 7.10
CA VAL A 57 -9.13 13.32 7.28
C VAL A 57 -9.09 14.34 6.14
N PHE A 58 -9.26 13.92 4.88
CA PHE A 58 -9.25 14.82 3.73
C PHE A 58 -10.35 15.89 3.82
N GLU A 59 -11.56 15.53 4.25
CA GLU A 59 -12.66 16.47 4.50
C GLU A 59 -12.32 17.46 5.62
N ARG A 60 -11.74 17.00 6.72
CA ARG A 60 -11.25 17.90 7.78
C ARG A 60 -10.20 18.87 7.26
N GLN A 61 -9.29 18.43 6.39
CA GLN A 61 -8.29 19.32 5.78
C GLN A 61 -8.93 20.35 4.83
N GLN A 62 -9.97 19.97 4.09
CA GLN A 62 -10.73 20.93 3.30
C GLN A 62 -11.37 22.01 4.18
N ALA A 63 -11.96 21.62 5.31
CA ALA A 63 -12.52 22.55 6.28
C ALA A 63 -11.44 23.47 6.89
N ARG A 64 -10.26 22.94 7.22
CA ARG A 64 -9.11 23.75 7.71
C ARG A 64 -8.67 24.78 6.68
N VAL A 65 -8.57 24.42 5.40
CA VAL A 65 -8.26 25.38 4.32
C VAL A 65 -9.34 26.45 4.22
N ALA A 66 -10.62 26.08 4.29
CA ALA A 66 -11.73 27.04 4.25
C ALA A 66 -11.67 28.01 5.44
N LYS A 67 -11.40 27.51 6.66
CA LYS A 67 -11.22 28.34 7.86
C LYS A 67 -10.01 29.27 7.72
N ALA A 68 -8.85 28.76 7.29
CA ALA A 68 -7.65 29.56 7.10
C ALA A 68 -7.86 30.68 6.06
N LYS A 69 -8.62 30.43 4.98
CA LYS A 69 -9.01 31.48 4.02
C LYS A 69 -9.80 32.61 4.68
N LYS A 70 -10.75 32.29 5.57
CA LYS A 70 -11.51 33.28 6.33
C LYS A 70 -10.60 34.08 7.26
N VAL A 71 -9.66 33.43 7.93
CA VAL A 71 -8.67 34.11 8.79
C VAL A 71 -7.81 35.07 7.97
N VAL A 72 -7.30 34.67 6.80
CA VAL A 72 -6.54 35.58 5.91
C VAL A 72 -7.38 36.78 5.46
N ALA A 73 -8.68 36.58 5.23
CA ALA A 73 -9.58 37.65 4.83
C ALA A 73 -9.86 38.65 5.96
N ALA A 74 -9.93 38.18 7.21
CA ALA A 74 -10.16 39.00 8.40
C ALA A 74 -8.87 39.63 8.96
N ALA A 75 -7.69 39.10 8.64
CA ALA A 75 -6.43 39.56 9.20
C ALA A 75 -6.02 40.95 8.69
N GLU A 76 -5.61 41.80 9.63
CA GLU A 76 -5.09 43.14 9.38
C GLU A 76 -3.70 43.10 8.71
N ALA A 77 -3.34 44.20 8.04
CA ALA A 77 -2.09 44.28 7.27
C ALA A 77 -0.82 44.04 8.12
N GLY A 78 0.28 43.76 7.43
CA GLY A 78 1.58 43.54 8.08
C GLY A 78 1.78 42.11 8.55
N ARG A 79 2.30 41.94 9.78
CA ARG A 79 2.75 40.64 10.30
C ARG A 79 1.61 39.64 10.46
N GLU A 80 0.44 40.09 10.89
CA GLU A 80 -0.73 39.24 11.10
C GLU A 80 -1.20 38.60 9.78
N LYS A 81 -1.37 39.39 8.72
CA LYS A 81 -1.71 38.86 7.39
C LYS A 81 -0.63 37.96 6.81
N ALA A 82 0.65 38.22 7.10
CA ALA A 82 1.74 37.36 6.67
C ALA A 82 1.67 35.98 7.36
N GLU A 83 1.42 35.96 8.66
CA GLU A 83 1.22 34.73 9.43
C GLU A 83 -0.02 33.96 8.97
N ALA A 84 -1.16 34.63 8.80
CA ALA A 84 -2.38 34.02 8.29
C ALA A 84 -2.18 33.38 6.91
N ARG A 85 -1.39 34.02 6.03
CA ARG A 85 -1.03 33.46 4.71
C ARG A 85 -0.13 32.24 4.82
N ARG A 86 0.81 32.21 5.77
CA ARG A 86 1.64 31.01 6.04
C ARG A 86 0.77 29.85 6.50
N LEU A 87 -0.11 30.07 7.49
CA LEU A 87 -1.05 29.05 7.97
C LEU A 87 -1.97 28.54 6.86
N LEU A 88 -2.40 29.40 5.93
CA LEU A 88 -3.16 28.99 4.76
C LEU A 88 -2.33 28.14 3.78
N ALA A 89 -1.05 28.47 3.60
CA ALA A 89 -0.14 27.68 2.76
C ALA A 89 0.06 26.28 3.37
N ASP A 90 0.32 26.20 4.67
CA ASP A 90 0.50 24.95 5.42
C ASP A 90 -0.77 24.09 5.33
N ALA A 91 -1.95 24.66 5.60
CA ALA A 91 -3.22 23.94 5.48
C ALA A 91 -3.47 23.41 4.05
N LYS A 92 -3.05 24.16 3.02
CA LYS A 92 -3.15 23.70 1.62
C LYS A 92 -2.17 22.56 1.33
N GLN A 93 -0.98 22.59 1.92
CA GLN A 93 0.01 21.53 1.80
C GLN A 93 -0.48 20.25 2.48
N ASP A 94 -0.91 20.32 3.74
CA ASP A 94 -1.51 19.19 4.47
C ASP A 94 -2.64 18.52 3.68
N ARG A 95 -3.51 19.32 3.07
CA ARG A 95 -4.60 18.82 2.22
C ARG A 95 -4.07 18.11 0.97
N LYS A 96 -3.01 18.62 0.34
CA LYS A 96 -2.40 17.99 -0.84
C LYS A 96 -1.77 16.65 -0.47
N GLU A 97 -1.02 16.60 0.63
CA GLU A 97 -0.41 15.36 1.13
C GLU A 97 -1.48 14.32 1.45
N THR A 98 -2.54 14.72 2.17
CA THR A 98 -3.68 13.84 2.47
C THR A 98 -4.37 13.34 1.19
N LYS A 99 -4.48 14.18 0.15
CA LYS A 99 -5.03 13.78 -1.16
C LYS A 99 -4.19 12.67 -1.80
N VAL A 100 -2.87 12.77 -1.72
CA VAL A 100 -1.94 11.75 -2.23
C VAL A 100 -2.11 10.46 -1.44
N THR A 101 -2.14 10.52 -0.10
CA THR A 101 -2.40 9.36 0.76
C THR A 101 -3.74 8.70 0.44
N LYS A 102 -4.80 9.48 0.23
CA LYS A 102 -6.11 8.96 -0.19
C LYS A 102 -6.02 8.20 -1.51
N ARG A 103 -5.34 8.76 -2.51
CA ARG A 103 -5.14 8.08 -3.81
C ARG A 103 -4.35 6.79 -3.66
N ALA A 104 -3.29 6.78 -2.86
CA ALA A 104 -2.52 5.57 -2.58
C ALA A 104 -3.39 4.49 -1.90
N GLN A 105 -4.30 4.87 -0.99
CA GLN A 105 -5.24 3.93 -0.39
C GLN A 105 -6.27 3.39 -1.39
N GLN A 106 -6.76 4.21 -2.32
CA GLN A 106 -7.65 3.75 -3.40
C GLN A 106 -6.95 2.71 -4.29
N GLN A 107 -5.68 2.95 -4.64
CA GLN A 107 -4.89 1.98 -5.41
C GLN A 107 -4.66 0.67 -4.65
N ARG A 108 -4.38 0.74 -3.34
CA ARG A 108 -4.24 -0.46 -2.50
C ARG A 108 -5.54 -1.26 -2.41
N LEU A 109 -6.68 -0.58 -2.32
CA LEU A 109 -7.99 -1.21 -2.35
C LEU A 109 -8.25 -1.89 -3.69
N ALA A 110 -8.00 -1.21 -4.80
CA ALA A 110 -8.12 -1.80 -6.13
C ALA A 110 -7.24 -3.05 -6.27
N LYS A 111 -5.98 -2.99 -5.79
CA LYS A 111 -5.09 -4.16 -5.87
C LYS A 111 -5.51 -5.30 -4.93
N ALA A 112 -6.12 -5.00 -3.79
CA ALA A 112 -6.66 -6.02 -2.90
C ALA A 112 -7.88 -6.70 -3.53
N GLN A 113 -8.74 -5.95 -4.22
CA GLN A 113 -9.87 -6.49 -4.98
C GLN A 113 -9.38 -7.39 -6.13
N GLU A 114 -8.38 -6.95 -6.90
CA GLU A 114 -7.77 -7.79 -7.94
C GLU A 114 -7.28 -9.13 -7.38
N ARG A 115 -6.58 -9.12 -6.24
CA ARG A 115 -6.09 -10.35 -5.58
C ARG A 115 -7.20 -11.25 -5.06
N LEU A 116 -8.31 -10.66 -4.61
CA LEU A 116 -9.48 -11.42 -4.19
C LEU A 116 -10.10 -12.12 -5.39
N THR A 117 -10.32 -11.40 -6.48
CA THR A 117 -10.84 -11.97 -7.73
C THR A 117 -9.92 -13.05 -8.31
N GLU A 118 -8.60 -12.83 -8.30
CA GLU A 118 -7.61 -13.84 -8.68
C GLU A 118 -7.73 -15.11 -7.81
N CYS A 119 -7.95 -14.95 -6.50
CA CYS A 119 -8.14 -16.08 -5.59
C CYS A 119 -9.45 -16.83 -5.85
N GLU A 120 -10.55 -16.12 -6.05
CA GLU A 120 -11.87 -16.69 -6.32
C GLU A 120 -11.95 -17.41 -7.67
N THR A 121 -11.12 -17.01 -8.62
CA THR A 121 -11.08 -17.58 -9.99
C THR A 121 -9.97 -18.61 -10.15
N ALA A 122 -9.07 -18.76 -9.18
CA ALA A 122 -7.99 -19.73 -9.25
C ALA A 122 -8.59 -21.15 -9.25
N PRO A 123 -8.33 -21.98 -10.28
CA PRO A 123 -8.71 -23.37 -10.23
C PRO A 123 -7.98 -24.05 -9.07
N GLU A 124 -8.71 -24.78 -8.25
CA GLU A 124 -8.15 -25.71 -7.26
C GLU A 124 -7.01 -26.49 -7.93
N PRO A 125 -5.80 -26.56 -7.34
CA PRO A 125 -4.76 -27.39 -7.89
C PRO A 125 -5.26 -28.83 -7.91
N THR A 126 -5.62 -29.31 -9.10
CA THR A 126 -5.99 -30.69 -9.33
C THR A 126 -4.78 -31.53 -8.92
N GLU A 127 -4.85 -32.13 -7.73
CA GLU A 127 -3.96 -33.21 -7.34
C GLU A 127 -4.04 -34.26 -8.45
N THR A 128 -2.98 -34.34 -9.26
CA THR A 128 -2.77 -35.47 -10.15
C THR A 128 -2.62 -36.71 -9.29
N ALA A 129 -3.75 -37.38 -9.06
CA ALA A 129 -3.81 -38.78 -8.66
C ALA A 129 -2.99 -39.58 -9.67
N THR A 130 -1.83 -40.07 -9.25
CA THR A 130 -1.16 -41.18 -9.94
C THR A 130 -1.68 -42.47 -9.30
N PRO A 131 -2.44 -43.30 -10.01
CA PRO A 131 -2.89 -44.58 -9.49
C PRO A 131 -1.71 -45.56 -9.32
N ALA A 132 -1.89 -46.46 -8.35
CA ALA A 132 -0.94 -47.46 -7.87
C ALA A 132 -0.47 -48.47 -8.94
#